data_AF-A0A6G9CR33-F1
#
_entry.id   AF-A0A6G9CR33-F1
#
_cell.length_a   1.000
_cell.length_b   1.000
_cell.length_c   1.000
_cell.angle_alpha   90.00
_cell.angle_beta   90.00
_cell.angle_gamma   90.00
#
_symmetry.space_group_name_H-M   'P 1'
#
loop_
_entity.id
_entity.type
_entity.pdbx_description
1 polymer ?
#
loop_
_entity_poly.entity_id
_entity_poly.type
_entity_poly.pdbx_seq_one_letter_code
_entity_poly.pdbx_strand_id
1 'polypeptide(L)'
;MLVDVDRAGTDELARHAVSVAQALRDSAEPIRRLRFSGAVSGRDYAEHGAALASALAVLNSRLTGRADLLDALARRLSSSAEVIAEVDGQGAQRLRDSSGSVS
;
A
#
# COMPACT_ATOMS: atom_id res chain seq x y z
N MET A 1 25.13 12.14 16.01
CA MET A 1 23.81 12.70 15.64
C MET A 1 22.94 11.48 15.37
N LEU A 2 22.11 11.08 16.34
CA LEU A 2 21.15 9.98 16.15
C LEU A 2 20.13 10.44 15.11
N VAL A 3 19.85 9.62 14.11
CA VAL A 3 18.78 9.92 13.15
C VAL A 3 17.48 9.60 13.88
N ASP A 4 16.82 10.61 14.42
CA ASP A 4 15.51 10.46 15.06
C ASP A 4 14.46 10.26 13.96
N VAL A 5 14.33 9.02 13.51
CA VAL A 5 13.21 8.62 12.65
C VAL A 5 11.99 8.55 13.54
N ASP A 6 11.02 9.44 13.29
CA ASP A 6 9.71 9.39 13.94
C ASP A 6 9.01 8.07 13.58
N ARG A 7 9.22 7.07 14.44
CA ARG A 7 8.64 5.74 14.31
C ARG A 7 7.11 5.82 14.32
N ALA A 8 6.55 6.71 15.14
CA ALA A 8 5.10 6.90 15.21
C ALA A 8 4.56 7.44 13.88
N GLY A 9 5.23 8.44 13.30
CA GLY A 9 4.89 8.96 11.97
C GLY A 9 5.06 7.93 10.85
N THR A 10 6.10 7.09 10.91
CA THR A 10 6.31 6.00 9.94
C THR A 10 5.23 4.91 10.03
N ASP A 11 4.85 4.53 11.25
CA ASP A 11 3.78 3.56 11.50
C ASP A 11 2.41 4.11 11.13
N GLU A 12 2.15 5.41 11.34
CA GLU A 12 0.94 6.08 10.88
C GLU A 12 0.86 6.12 9.35
N LEU A 13 1.95 6.46 8.68
CA LEU A 13 2.02 6.46 7.22
C LEU A 13 1.79 5.05 6.63
N ALA A 14 2.38 4.02 7.24
CA ALA A 14 2.16 2.64 6.83
C ALA A 14 0.68 2.22 7.01
N ARG A 15 0.06 2.56 8.15
CA ARG A 15 -1.37 2.31 8.39
C ARG A 15 -2.25 3.06 7.40
N HIS A 16 -1.91 4.31 7.09
CA HIS A 16 -2.66 5.10 6.11
C HIS A 16 -2.56 4.49 4.70
N ALA A 17 -1.37 4.05 4.30
CA ALA A 17 -1.17 3.38 3.02
C ALA A 17 -2.01 2.09 2.89
N VAL A 18 -2.07 1.25 3.95
CA VAL A 18 -2.93 0.05 3.98
C VAL A 18 -4.42 0.43 3.90
N SER A 19 -4.84 1.46 4.64
CA SER A 19 -6.23 1.93 4.62
C SER A 19 -6.65 2.39 3.22
N VAL A 20 -5.79 3.16 2.54
CA VAL A 20 -6.05 3.60 1.15
C VAL A 20 -6.02 2.42 0.19
N ALA A 21 -5.10 1.46 0.35
CA ALA A 21 -5.08 0.24 -0.44
C ALA A 21 -6.39 -0.53 -0.33
N GLN A 22 -6.93 -0.67 0.88
CA GLN A 22 -8.22 -1.31 1.12
C GLN A 22 -9.37 -0.54 0.44
N ALA A 23 -9.42 0.78 0.60
CA ALA A 23 -10.45 1.61 -0.04
C ALA A 23 -10.42 1.51 -1.59
N LEU A 24 -9.23 1.37 -2.18
CA LEU A 24 -9.08 1.14 -3.61
C LEU A 24 -9.60 -0.25 -4.03
N ARG A 25 -9.34 -1.30 -3.23
CA ARG A 25 -9.88 -2.64 -3.46
C ARG A 25 -11.41 -2.64 -3.34
N ASP A 26 -11.95 -1.98 -2.33
CA ASP A 26 -13.40 -1.84 -2.12
C ASP A 26 -14.06 -1.09 -3.28
N SER A 27 -13.38 -0.09 -3.84
CA SER A 27 -13.85 0.64 -5.03
C SER A 27 -13.76 -0.20 -6.31
N ALA A 28 -12.79 -1.12 -6.39
CA ALA A 28 -12.61 -2.01 -7.53
C ALA A 28 -13.63 -3.16 -7.55
N GLU A 29 -14.07 -3.62 -6.38
CA GLU A 29 -14.94 -4.80 -6.24
C GLU A 29 -16.29 -4.68 -7.00
N PRO A 30 -17.04 -3.56 -6.93
CA PRO A 30 -18.25 -3.38 -7.73
C PRO A 30 -17.98 -3.52 -9.23
N ILE A 31 -16.85 -2.98 -9.71
CA ILE A 31 -16.49 -3.03 -11.13
C ILE A 31 -16.27 -4.49 -11.59
N ARG A 32 -15.65 -5.33 -10.75
CA ARG A 32 -15.48 -6.77 -11.02
C ARG A 32 -16.81 -7.51 -11.13
N ARG A 33 -17.84 -7.07 -10.40
CA ARG A 33 -19.16 -7.69 -10.39
C ARG A 33 -20.03 -7.25 -11.57
N LEU A 34 -19.73 -6.10 -12.18
CA LEU A 34 -20.44 -5.62 -13.36
C LEU A 34 -20.13 -6.52 -14.56
N ARG A 35 -21.13 -7.28 -15.01
CA ARG A 35 -21.09 -8.02 -16.27
C ARG A 35 -21.62 -7.14 -17.39
N PHE A 36 -20.81 -6.19 -17.85
CA PHE A 36 -21.07 -5.56 -19.15
C PHE A 36 -20.58 -6.51 -20.24
N SER A 37 -21.51 -7.03 -21.01
CA SER A 37 -21.22 -7.68 -22.28
C SER A 37 -22.02 -7.00 -23.38
N GLY A 38 -21.51 -7.06 -24.62
CA GLY A 38 -22.25 -6.61 -25.79
C GLY A 38 -23.59 -7.32 -25.99
N ALA A 39 -23.89 -8.38 -25.22
CA ALA A 39 -25.19 -9.06 -25.20
C ALA A 39 -26.22 -8.42 -24.25
N VAL A 40 -25.79 -7.63 -23.25
CA VAL A 40 -26.69 -6.90 -22.33
C VAL A 40 -27.14 -5.57 -22.95
N SER A 41 -26.32 -5.03 -23.83
CA SER A 41 -26.63 -3.84 -24.62
C SER A 41 -27.29 -4.35 -25.90
N GLY A 42 -28.51 -3.93 -26.26
CA GLY A 42 -29.16 -4.39 -27.50
C GLY A 42 -28.26 -4.24 -28.73
N ARG A 43 -28.60 -4.86 -29.86
CA ARG A 43 -27.74 -4.99 -31.06
C ARG A 43 -27.01 -3.68 -31.46
N ASP A 44 -27.70 -2.55 -31.36
CA ASP A 44 -27.18 -1.22 -31.73
C ASP A 44 -26.17 -0.63 -30.73
N TYR A 45 -26.12 -1.18 -29.51
CA TYR A 45 -25.25 -0.77 -28.43
C TYR A 45 -24.15 -1.80 -28.10
N ALA A 46 -24.05 -2.88 -28.87
CA ALA A 46 -23.08 -3.94 -28.61
C ALA A 46 -21.62 -3.42 -28.58
N GLU A 47 -21.27 -2.53 -29.53
CA GLU A 47 -19.94 -1.90 -29.59
C GLU A 47 -19.69 -0.97 -28.39
N HIS A 48 -20.69 -0.17 -28.02
CA HIS A 48 -20.62 0.70 -26.85
C HIS A 48 -20.49 -0.10 -25.54
N GLY A 49 -21.22 -1.22 -25.43
CA GLY A 49 -21.12 -2.14 -24.30
C GLY A 49 -19.74 -2.80 -24.21
N ALA A 50 -19.15 -3.18 -25.33
CA ALA A 50 -17.80 -3.71 -25.39
C ALA A 50 -16.74 -2.67 -25.01
N ALA A 51 -16.88 -1.42 -25.50
CA ALA A 51 -16.01 -0.32 -25.14
C ALA A 51 -16.09 0.02 -23.64
N LEU A 52 -17.29 0.06 -23.08
CA LEU A 52 -17.51 0.28 -21.64
C LEU A 52 -16.90 -0.86 -20.81
N ALA A 53 -17.12 -2.12 -21.20
CA ALA A 53 -16.53 -3.27 -20.52
C ALA A 53 -14.99 -3.21 -20.50
N SER A 54 -14.38 -2.84 -21.63
CA SER A 54 -12.93 -2.63 -21.73
C SER A 54 -12.43 -1.51 -20.84
N ALA A 55 -13.11 -0.34 -20.84
CA ALA A 55 -12.75 0.79 -20.00
C ALA A 55 -12.85 0.44 -18.50
N LEU A 56 -13.89 -0.29 -18.10
CA LEU A 56 -14.07 -0.77 -16.73
C LEU A 56 -12.99 -1.78 -16.33
N ALA A 57 -12.59 -2.69 -17.23
CA ALA A 57 -11.50 -3.62 -16.97
C ALA A 57 -10.16 -2.89 -16.76
N VAL A 58 -9.85 -1.88 -17.58
CA VAL A 58 -8.66 -1.04 -17.41
C VAL A 58 -8.71 -0.27 -16.08
N LEU A 59 -9.86 0.31 -15.73
CA LEU A 59 -10.04 1.02 -14.47
C LEU A 59 -9.83 0.07 -13.27
N ASN A 60 -10.43 -1.12 -13.30
CA ASN A 60 -10.28 -2.12 -12.25
C ASN A 60 -8.81 -2.54 -12.05
N SER A 61 -8.10 -2.79 -13.15
CA SER A 61 -6.67 -3.12 -13.13
C SER A 61 -5.84 -2.00 -12.50
N ARG A 62 -6.11 -0.74 -12.85
CA ARG A 62 -5.41 0.42 -12.27
C ARG A 62 -5.68 0.59 -10.78
N LEU A 63 -6.92 0.39 -10.32
CA LEU A 63 -7.27 0.48 -8.90
C LEU A 63 -6.55 -0.62 -8.11
N THR A 64 -6.61 -1.86 -8.60
CA THR A 64 -5.96 -3.02 -7.96
C THR A 64 -4.44 -2.85 -7.92
N GLY A 65 -3.82 -2.46 -9.05
CA GLY A 65 -2.38 -2.24 -9.11
C GLY A 65 -1.91 -1.12 -8.17
N ARG A 66 -2.69 -0.05 -8.00
CA ARG A 66 -2.38 1.00 -7.00
C ARG A 66 -2.50 0.48 -5.57
N ALA A 67 -3.51 -0.34 -5.27
CA ALA A 67 -3.64 -0.97 -3.97
C ALA A 67 -2.42 -1.87 -3.66
N ASP A 68 -2.00 -2.69 -4.62
CA ASP A 68 -0.83 -3.57 -4.46
C ASP A 68 0.47 -2.77 -4.24
N LEU A 69 0.64 -1.65 -4.94
CA LEU A 69 1.79 -0.74 -4.72
C LEU A 69 1.77 -0.12 -3.32
N LEU A 70 0.61 0.30 -2.83
CA LEU A 70 0.46 0.87 -1.48
C LEU A 70 0.72 -0.19 -0.39
N ASP A 71 0.25 -1.42 -0.58
CA ASP A 71 0.55 -2.54 0.33
C ASP A 71 2.05 -2.84 0.36
N ALA A 72 2.73 -2.83 -0.80
CA ALA A 72 4.18 -3.01 -0.88
C ALA A 72 4.94 -1.87 -0.19
N LEU A 73 4.48 -0.62 -0.36
CA LEU A 73 5.04 0.54 0.33
C LEU A 73 4.88 0.44 1.84
N ALA A 74 3.68 0.10 2.33
CA ALA A 74 3.42 -0.06 3.75
C ALA A 74 4.34 -1.10 4.40
N ARG A 75 4.47 -2.28 3.77
CA ARG A 75 5.37 -3.35 4.25
C ARG A 75 6.82 -2.88 4.32
N ARG A 76 7.27 -2.14 3.31
CA ARG A 76 8.63 -1.63 3.24
C ARG A 76 8.89 -0.53 4.28
N LEU A 77 7.91 0.33 4.54
CA LEU A 77 7.98 1.33 5.62
C LEU A 77 8.10 0.66 6.99
N SER A 78 7.25 -0.34 7.29
CA SER A 78 7.34 -1.10 8.54
C SER A 78 8.71 -1.78 8.69
N SER A 79 9.18 -2.47 7.65
CA SER A 79 10.48 -3.14 7.68
C SER A 79 11.65 -2.17 7.86
N SER A 80 11.63 -1.01 7.19
CA SER A 80 12.65 0.01 7.38
C SER A 80 12.63 0.60 8.80
N ALA A 81 11.45 0.86 9.37
CA ALA A 81 11.32 1.36 10.75
C ALA A 81 11.84 0.35 11.79
N GLU A 82 11.62 -0.96 11.56
CA GLU A 82 12.15 -2.03 12.40
C GLU A 82 13.69 -2.06 12.39
N VAL A 83 14.29 -2.04 11.20
CA VAL A 83 15.77 -2.05 11.06
C VAL A 83 16.41 -0.84 11.72
N ILE A 84 15.82 0.35 11.56
CA ILE A 84 16.37 1.58 12.15
C ILE A 84 16.33 1.51 13.68
N ALA A 85 15.20 1.07 14.26
CA ALA A 85 15.09 0.92 15.70
C ALA A 85 16.03 -0.16 16.26
N GLU A 86 16.29 -1.24 15.51
CA GLU A 86 17.27 -2.24 15.91
C GLU A 86 18.69 -1.65 15.95
N VAL A 87 19.09 -0.90 14.91
CA VAL A 87 20.39 -0.23 14.85
C VAL A 87 20.55 0.78 15.99
N ASP A 88 19.53 1.59 16.26
CA ASP A 88 19.54 2.55 17.36
C ASP A 88 19.62 1.86 18.73
N GLY A 89 18.88 0.77 18.93
CA GLY A 89 18.95 -0.04 20.15
C GLY A 89 20.33 -0.64 20.38
N GLN A 90 20.95 -1.21 19.33
CA GLN A 90 22.31 -1.74 19.40
C GLN A 90 23.34 -0.64 19.65
N GLY A 91 23.19 0.53 19.02
CA GLY A 91 24.04 1.70 19.25
C GLY A 91 23.97 2.21 20.69
N ALA A 92 22.76 2.38 21.22
CA ALA A 92 22.53 2.78 22.61
C ALA A 92 23.10 1.76 23.61
N GLN A 93 22.98 0.46 23.30
CA GLN A 93 23.54 -0.60 24.14
C GLN A 93 25.07 -0.54 24.19
N ARG A 94 25.74 -0.42 23.04
CA ARG A 94 27.20 -0.29 22.98
C ARG A 94 27.71 0.94 23.73
N LEU A 95 26.97 2.05 23.69
CA LEU A 95 27.30 3.25 24.45
C LEU A 95 27.22 3.00 25.96
N ARG A 96 26.16 2.34 26.45
CA ARG A 96 26.04 1.95 27.86
C ARG A 96 27.17 1.01 28.30
N ASP A 97 27.48 0.00 27.49
CA ASP A 97 28.53 -0.97 27.80
C ASP A 97 29.91 -0.31 27.81
N SER A 98 30.17 0.63 26.90
CA SER A 98 31.42 1.39 26.84
C SER A 98 31.54 2.40 27.99
N SER A 99 30.45 3.02 28.42
CA SER A 99 30.44 3.94 29.57
C SER A 99 30.53 3.22 30.93
N GLY A 100 30.03 1.98 31.02
CA GLY A 100 30.14 1.14 32.22
C GLY A 100 31.50 0.48 32.42
N SER A 101 32.33 0.40 31.37
CA SER A 101 33.65 -0.25 31.40
C SER A 101 34.80 0.69 31.82
N VAL A 102 34.51 1.93 32.26
CA VAL A 102 35.50 2.94 32.70
C VAL A 102 35.47 3.15 34.22
N SER A 103 35.10 2.13 35.01
CA SER A 103 35.17 2.17 36.49
C SER A 103 36.28 1.29 37.03
#